data_AF-A0ABD6TKX6-F1
#
_entry.id   AF-A0ABD6TKX6-F1
#
_cell.length_a   1.000
_cell.length_b   1.000
_cell.length_c   1.000
_cell.angle_alpha   90.00
_cell.angle_beta   90.00
_cell.angle_gamma   90.00
#
_symmetry.space_group_name_H-M   'P 1'
#
loop_
_entity.id
_entity.type
_entity.pdbx_description
1 polymer ?
#
loop_
_entity_poly.entity_id
_entity_poly.type
_entity_poly.pdbx_seq_one_letter_code
_entity_poly.pdbx_strand_id
1 'polypeptide(L)'
;KDGEVVGFVEKPNTSKIGEQQVKVETKDRFGNKKVTEVSLEVTYGDSLVYQGLSDVIRSIVTINHDDQKLHVTYTNEQIHSYFKNELYMGITLYDQNGMEKKHVTAEGQETSKNFAEQVNGTSFQYGDVVKVYHAESGRLIWYKNSELVGKGDKKKFKEISFKITPNGLEQVQ
;
A
#
# COMPACT_ATOMS: atom_id res chain seq x y z
N LYS A 1 4.83 -3.63 38.73
CA LYS A 1 3.89 -3.86 37.61
C LYS A 1 4.77 -3.81 36.36
N ASP A 2 5.65 -4.80 36.23
CA ASP A 2 6.90 -4.63 35.44
C ASP A 2 7.07 -5.78 34.44
N GLY A 3 5.95 -6.40 34.05
CA GLY A 3 5.95 -7.32 32.92
C GLY A 3 5.87 -6.53 31.61
N GLU A 4 6.52 -7.03 30.57
CA GLU A 4 6.55 -6.39 29.25
C GLU A 4 6.35 -7.41 28.13
N VAL A 5 5.94 -6.91 26.97
CA VAL A 5 5.98 -7.66 25.71
C VAL A 5 7.41 -7.60 25.19
N VAL A 6 8.02 -8.77 25.00
CA VAL A 6 9.35 -8.90 24.39
C VAL A 6 9.24 -8.71 22.88
N GLY A 7 8.19 -9.27 22.27
CA GLY A 7 7.92 -9.13 20.84
C GLY A 7 7.16 -10.32 20.28
N PHE A 8 7.03 -10.36 18.96
CA PHE A 8 6.50 -11.53 18.26
C PHE A 8 7.53 -12.66 18.25
N VAL A 9 7.08 -13.89 18.51
CA VAL A 9 7.90 -15.10 18.41
C VAL A 9 8.27 -15.37 16.95
N GLU A 10 7.33 -15.09 16.04
CA GLU A 10 7.48 -15.20 14.60
C GLU A 10 6.95 -13.94 13.93
N LYS A 11 7.56 -13.51 12.82
CA LYS A 11 7.06 -12.34 12.09
C LYS A 11 5.64 -12.60 11.57
N PRO A 12 4.66 -11.75 11.88
CA PRO A 12 3.31 -11.88 11.32
C PRO A 12 3.31 -11.85 9.80
N ASN A 13 2.37 -12.58 9.19
CA ASN A 13 2.19 -12.52 7.74
C ASN A 13 1.33 -11.30 7.38
N THR A 14 1.99 -10.17 7.12
CA THR A 14 1.33 -8.92 6.72
C THR A 14 0.88 -8.89 5.26
N SER A 15 1.18 -9.94 4.48
CA SER A 15 0.64 -10.09 3.12
C SER A 15 -0.79 -10.69 3.13
N LYS A 16 -1.26 -11.20 4.27
CA LYS A 16 -2.61 -11.74 4.45
C LYS A 16 -3.46 -10.77 5.28
N ILE A 17 -4.42 -10.13 4.63
CA ILE A 17 -5.41 -9.23 5.25
C ILE A 17 -6.38 -10.04 6.14
N GLY A 18 -6.89 -9.38 7.18
CA GLY A 18 -7.87 -9.89 8.13
C GLY A 18 -7.25 -10.35 9.44
N GLU A 19 -8.11 -10.89 10.31
CA GLU A 19 -7.69 -11.44 11.60
C GLU A 19 -6.81 -12.69 11.43
N GLN A 20 -5.75 -12.74 12.22
CA GLN A 20 -4.86 -13.89 12.34
C GLN A 20 -4.38 -14.05 13.79
N GLN A 21 -4.14 -15.29 14.20
CA GLN A 21 -3.53 -15.58 15.49
C GLN A 21 -2.00 -15.51 15.36
N VAL A 22 -1.37 -14.74 16.25
CA VAL A 22 0.09 -14.59 16.31
C VAL A 22 0.59 -14.88 17.71
N LYS A 23 1.84 -15.32 17.81
CA LYS A 23 2.47 -15.65 19.09
C LYS A 23 3.33 -14.48 19.56
N VAL A 24 3.08 -13.99 20.75
CA VAL A 24 3.90 -12.98 21.43
C VAL A 24 4.58 -13.57 22.65
N GLU A 25 5.85 -13.24 22.84
CA GLU A 25 6.57 -13.55 24.07
C GLU A 25 6.43 -12.38 25.04
N THR A 26 6.06 -12.70 26.28
CA THR A 26 6.00 -11.77 27.40
C THR A 26 7.00 -12.18 28.46
N LYS A 27 7.52 -11.23 29.23
CA LYS A 27 8.33 -11.53 30.41
C LYS A 27 7.76 -10.84 31.65
N ASP A 28 7.79 -11.52 32.80
CA ASP A 28 7.44 -10.90 34.07
C ASP A 28 8.60 -10.08 34.65
N ARG A 29 8.37 -9.44 35.81
CA ARG A 29 9.37 -8.61 36.49
C ARG A 29 10.63 -9.38 36.94
N PHE A 30 10.55 -10.71 37.00
CA PHE A 30 11.64 -11.60 37.38
C PHE A 30 12.34 -12.19 36.16
N GLY A 31 11.89 -11.86 34.95
CA GLY A 31 12.43 -12.37 33.69
C GLY A 31 11.84 -13.71 33.24
N ASN A 32 10.81 -14.23 33.91
CA ASN A 32 10.16 -15.46 33.48
C ASN A 32 9.37 -15.19 32.20
N LYS A 33 9.62 -15.99 31.16
CA LYS A 33 9.02 -15.83 29.83
C LYS A 33 7.79 -16.70 29.64
N LYS A 34 6.82 -16.19 28.89
CA LYS A 34 5.62 -16.93 28.48
C LYS A 34 5.20 -16.54 27.06
N VAL A 35 4.93 -17.53 26.23
CA VAL A 35 4.32 -17.35 24.91
C VAL A 35 2.80 -17.37 25.05
N THR A 36 2.14 -16.38 24.45
CA THR A 36 0.67 -16.26 24.41
C THR A 36 0.23 -16.02 22.97
N GLU A 37 -0.86 -16.66 22.57
CA GLU A 37 -1.52 -16.38 21.28
C GLU A 37 -2.46 -15.20 21.45
N VAL A 38 -2.37 -14.23 20.52
CA VAL A 38 -3.19 -13.04 20.48
C VAL A 38 -3.73 -12.84 19.06
N SER A 39 -4.91 -12.24 18.96
CA SER A 39 -5.46 -11.83 17.66
C SER A 39 -4.70 -10.60 17.16
N LEU A 40 -4.32 -10.62 15.89
CA LEU A 40 -3.77 -9.51 15.13
C LEU A 40 -4.59 -9.33 13.87
N GLU A 41 -5.09 -8.13 13.62
CA GLU A 41 -5.78 -7.79 12.38
C GLU A 41 -4.82 -7.06 11.44
N VAL A 42 -4.66 -7.56 10.22
CA VAL A 42 -3.93 -6.87 9.15
C VAL A 42 -4.93 -6.19 8.24
N THR A 43 -4.82 -4.88 8.04
CA THR A 43 -5.78 -4.08 7.28
C THR A 43 -5.11 -3.34 6.12
N TYR A 44 -5.92 -2.73 5.24
CA TYR A 44 -5.42 -1.95 4.12
C TYR A 44 -4.94 -0.54 4.51
N GLY A 45 -5.46 0.04 5.59
CA GLY A 45 -5.23 1.45 5.91
C GLY A 45 -5.70 2.38 4.78
N ASP A 46 -4.98 3.48 4.58
CA ASP A 46 -5.11 4.32 3.41
C ASP A 46 -4.25 3.75 2.28
N SER A 47 -4.89 3.24 1.22
CA SER A 47 -4.20 2.44 0.21
C SER A 47 -4.71 2.66 -1.20
N LEU A 48 -3.81 2.52 -2.17
CA LEU A 48 -4.06 2.47 -3.60
C LEU A 48 -3.73 1.07 -4.10
N VAL A 49 -4.72 0.36 -4.63
CA VAL A 49 -4.62 -1.03 -5.07
C VAL A 49 -4.65 -1.09 -6.59
N TYR A 50 -3.58 -1.63 -7.18
CA TYR A 50 -3.41 -1.79 -8.62
C TYR A 50 -3.72 -3.23 -9.03
N GLN A 51 -4.75 -3.42 -9.85
CA GLN A 51 -5.11 -4.73 -10.40
C GLN A 51 -4.64 -4.92 -11.85
N GLY A 52 -4.00 -6.06 -12.10
CA GLY A 52 -3.55 -6.51 -13.41
C GLY A 52 -4.62 -7.25 -14.19
N LEU A 53 -4.17 -8.17 -15.05
CA LEU A 53 -5.04 -9.09 -15.78
C LEU A 53 -5.96 -9.87 -14.83
N SER A 54 -7.22 -10.06 -15.24
CA SER A 54 -8.24 -10.79 -14.48
C SER A 54 -8.51 -10.22 -13.08
N ASP A 55 -8.35 -8.90 -12.92
CA ASP A 55 -8.55 -8.17 -11.66
C ASP A 55 -7.66 -8.66 -10.50
N VAL A 56 -6.57 -9.37 -10.82
CA VAL A 56 -5.61 -9.87 -9.83
C VAL A 56 -4.79 -8.69 -9.29
N ILE A 57 -4.66 -8.57 -7.97
CA ILE A 57 -3.85 -7.53 -7.34
C ILE A 57 -2.38 -7.75 -7.73
N ARG A 58 -1.75 -6.69 -8.25
CA ARG A 58 -0.33 -6.68 -8.61
C ARG A 58 0.49 -5.86 -7.64
N SER A 59 -0.05 -4.79 -7.09
CA SER A 59 0.65 -3.96 -6.13
C SER A 59 -0.34 -3.19 -5.27
N ILE A 60 0.05 -2.91 -4.03
CA ILE A 60 -0.67 -2.04 -3.11
C ILE A 60 0.32 -1.00 -2.62
N VAL A 61 -0.03 0.29 -2.76
CA VAL A 61 0.70 1.41 -2.16
C VAL A 61 -0.10 1.89 -0.95
N THR A 62 0.44 1.69 0.23
CA THR A 62 -0.14 2.13 1.51
C THR A 62 0.53 3.42 1.97
N ILE A 63 -0.28 4.38 2.40
CA ILE A 63 0.17 5.59 3.06
C ILE A 63 0.41 5.24 4.53
N ASN A 64 1.68 5.13 4.93
CA ASN A 64 2.01 4.88 6.33
C ASN A 64 2.12 6.22 7.08
N HIS A 65 1.17 6.46 7.97
CA HIS A 65 1.08 7.71 8.74
C HIS A 65 2.08 7.80 9.89
N ASP A 66 2.56 6.65 10.41
CA ASP A 66 3.46 6.60 11.57
C ASP A 66 4.88 7.05 11.20
N ASP A 67 5.39 6.62 10.03
CA ASP A 67 6.72 6.97 9.54
C ASP A 67 6.71 7.97 8.37
N GLN A 68 5.51 8.41 7.95
CA GLN A 68 5.26 9.32 6.83
C GLN A 68 5.93 8.87 5.51
N LYS A 69 5.86 7.56 5.22
CA LYS A 69 6.38 6.95 4.00
C LYS A 69 5.34 6.13 3.24
N LEU A 70 5.57 5.95 1.95
CA LEU A 70 4.84 4.99 1.14
C LEU A 70 5.38 3.59 1.41
N HIS A 71 4.49 2.65 1.74
CA HIS A 71 4.81 1.23 1.89
C HIS A 71 4.20 0.47 0.72
N VAL A 72 4.98 -0.33 0.00
CA VAL A 72 4.52 -0.92 -1.27
C VAL A 72 4.75 -2.43 -1.33
N THR A 73 3.70 -3.16 -1.72
CA THR A 73 3.77 -4.60 -1.98
C THR A 73 3.85 -4.88 -3.48
N TYR A 74 4.36 -6.05 -3.86
CA TYR A 74 4.42 -6.51 -5.24
C TYR A 74 4.12 -8.00 -5.36
N THR A 75 3.87 -8.43 -6.59
CA THR A 75 3.80 -9.84 -6.99
C THR A 75 4.88 -10.12 -8.04
N ASN A 76 5.44 -11.32 -8.05
CA ASN A 76 6.39 -11.76 -9.10
C ASN A 76 5.68 -12.23 -10.39
N GLU A 77 4.40 -11.89 -10.54
CA GLU A 77 3.62 -12.20 -11.73
C GLU A 77 3.56 -11.01 -12.66
N GLN A 78 3.43 -11.31 -13.95
CA GLN A 78 3.23 -10.32 -14.98
C GLN A 78 1.97 -9.48 -14.72
N ILE A 79 2.09 -8.17 -14.85
CA ILE A 79 1.00 -7.23 -14.58
C ILE A 79 -0.17 -7.49 -15.53
N HIS A 80 0.06 -7.47 -16.84
CA HIS A 80 -0.97 -7.71 -17.85
C HIS A 80 -0.40 -8.17 -19.21
N SER A 81 -0.74 -9.39 -19.63
CA SER A 81 -0.17 -10.02 -20.83
C SER A 81 -0.54 -9.36 -22.17
N TYR A 82 -1.71 -8.71 -22.27
CA TYR A 82 -2.12 -8.04 -23.51
C TYR A 82 -1.55 -6.62 -23.73
N PHE A 83 -0.90 -6.01 -22.72
CA PHE A 83 -0.28 -4.69 -22.83
C PHE A 83 1.22 -4.87 -23.07
N LYS A 84 1.62 -5.06 -24.33
CA LYS A 84 3.01 -5.34 -24.69
C LYS A 84 3.77 -4.05 -24.98
N ASN A 85 4.82 -3.77 -24.22
CA ASN A 85 5.60 -2.53 -24.30
C ASN A 85 4.75 -1.28 -24.09
N GLU A 86 3.68 -1.41 -23.29
CA GLU A 86 2.73 -0.34 -22.99
C GLU A 86 2.70 -0.10 -21.49
N LEU A 87 2.75 1.18 -21.10
CA LEU A 87 2.55 1.62 -19.73
C LEU A 87 1.21 1.11 -19.21
N TYR A 88 1.21 0.42 -18.08
CA TYR A 88 -0.01 -0.11 -17.48
C TYR A 88 -0.34 0.54 -16.15
N MET A 89 0.65 0.82 -15.31
CA MET A 89 0.44 1.47 -14.03
C MET A 89 1.56 2.46 -13.69
N GLY A 90 1.24 3.45 -12.87
CA GLY A 90 2.21 4.43 -12.42
C GLY A 90 1.75 5.24 -11.22
N ILE A 91 2.71 5.94 -10.63
CA ILE A 91 2.51 6.85 -9.52
C ILE A 91 3.45 8.04 -9.66
N THR A 92 2.93 9.24 -9.40
CA THR A 92 3.70 10.45 -9.26
C THR A 92 3.35 11.11 -7.93
N LEU A 93 4.35 11.44 -7.12
CA LEU A 93 4.18 12.21 -5.90
C LEU A 93 4.63 13.64 -6.17
N TYR A 94 3.75 14.60 -5.89
CA TYR A 94 4.03 16.03 -5.94
C TYR A 94 4.06 16.61 -4.53
N ASP A 95 4.95 17.57 -4.30
CA ASP A 95 4.91 18.39 -3.09
C ASP A 95 3.74 19.38 -3.11
N GLN A 96 3.56 20.12 -2.01
CA GLN A 96 2.51 21.13 -1.86
C GLN A 96 2.58 22.28 -2.90
N ASN A 97 3.73 22.49 -3.54
CA ASN A 97 3.93 23.50 -4.58
C ASN A 97 3.72 22.92 -5.99
N GLY A 98 3.38 21.64 -6.11
CA GLY A 98 3.23 20.95 -7.38
C GLY A 98 4.55 20.49 -8.00
N MET A 99 5.67 20.52 -7.26
CA MET A 99 6.94 19.99 -7.76
C MET A 99 6.99 18.48 -7.61
N GLU A 100 7.42 17.79 -8.64
CA GLU A 100 7.55 16.32 -8.63
C GLU A 100 8.65 15.87 -7.66
N LYS A 101 8.29 15.00 -6.73
CA LYS A 101 9.20 14.34 -5.78
C LYS A 101 9.62 12.95 -6.25
N LYS A 102 8.71 12.26 -6.92
CA LYS A 102 8.88 10.86 -7.32
C LYS A 102 7.97 10.54 -8.48
N HIS A 103 8.48 9.88 -9.50
CA HIS A 103 7.70 9.32 -10.59
C HIS A 103 8.19 7.91 -10.90
N VAL A 104 7.29 6.94 -10.88
CA VAL A 104 7.60 5.54 -11.16
C VAL A 104 6.46 4.92 -11.96
N THR A 105 6.81 4.12 -12.95
CA THR A 105 5.89 3.46 -13.87
C THR A 105 6.25 1.99 -14.04
N ALA A 106 5.30 1.20 -14.52
CA ALA A 106 5.53 -0.16 -14.99
C ALA A 106 4.67 -0.48 -16.21
N GLU A 107 5.28 -1.16 -17.18
CA GLU A 107 4.63 -1.70 -18.36
C GLU A 107 3.85 -2.98 -18.05
N GLY A 108 2.88 -3.32 -18.90
CA GLY A 108 2.07 -4.53 -18.71
C GLY A 108 2.85 -5.83 -18.70
N GLN A 109 3.99 -5.93 -19.40
CA GLN A 109 4.81 -7.14 -19.41
C GLN A 109 5.74 -7.29 -18.21
N GLU A 110 5.92 -6.23 -17.43
CA GLU A 110 6.74 -6.28 -16.23
C GLU A 110 6.01 -7.00 -15.09
N THR A 111 6.78 -7.34 -14.06
CA THR A 111 6.21 -7.58 -12.73
C THR A 111 6.15 -6.25 -11.98
N SER A 112 5.32 -6.15 -10.95
CA SER A 112 5.25 -4.94 -10.12
C SER A 112 6.45 -4.76 -9.17
N LYS A 113 7.44 -5.65 -9.21
CA LYS A 113 8.59 -5.63 -8.30
C LYS A 113 9.41 -4.34 -8.41
N ASN A 114 9.83 -3.98 -9.62
CA ASN A 114 10.65 -2.78 -9.84
C ASN A 114 9.90 -1.50 -9.42
N PHE A 115 8.60 -1.43 -9.75
CA PHE A 115 7.72 -0.37 -9.28
C PHE A 115 7.73 -0.27 -7.74
N ALA A 116 7.46 -1.38 -7.05
CA ALA A 116 7.41 -1.39 -5.59
C ALA A 116 8.75 -1.04 -4.95
N GLU A 117 9.86 -1.61 -5.42
CA GLU A 117 11.19 -1.35 -4.87
C GLU A 117 11.59 0.13 -4.99
N GLN A 118 11.18 0.82 -6.05
CA GLN A 118 11.46 2.24 -6.22
C GLN A 118 10.53 3.14 -5.41
N VAL A 119 9.25 2.81 -5.28
CA VAL A 119 8.26 3.63 -4.58
C VAL A 119 8.33 3.44 -3.07
N ASN A 120 8.64 2.22 -2.60
CA ASN A 120 8.70 1.88 -1.19
C ASN A 120 9.70 2.75 -0.42
N GLY A 121 9.30 3.23 0.75
CA GLY A 121 10.09 4.12 1.59
C GLY A 121 10.12 5.58 1.14
N THR A 122 9.43 5.96 0.07
CA THR A 122 9.33 7.37 -0.37
C THR A 122 8.62 8.19 0.71
N SER A 123 9.29 9.19 1.26
CA SER A 123 8.71 10.08 2.27
C SER A 123 7.71 11.09 1.67
N PHE A 124 6.60 11.29 2.36
CA PHE A 124 5.60 12.31 2.02
C PHE A 124 5.43 13.32 3.15
N GLN A 125 4.78 14.44 2.85
CA GLN A 125 4.26 15.38 3.83
C GLN A 125 2.75 15.51 3.64
N TYR A 126 2.02 15.82 4.71
CA TYR A 126 0.61 16.14 4.56
C TYR A 126 0.43 17.37 3.67
N GLY A 127 -0.50 17.30 2.72
CA GLY A 127 -0.66 18.29 1.65
C GLY A 127 0.02 17.90 0.34
N ASP A 128 0.95 16.93 0.34
CA ASP A 128 1.46 16.35 -0.90
C ASP A 128 0.33 15.70 -1.70
N VAL A 129 0.47 15.67 -3.02
CA VAL A 129 -0.50 15.07 -3.93
C VAL A 129 0.10 13.84 -4.60
N VAL A 130 -0.56 12.69 -4.43
CA VAL A 130 -0.26 11.48 -5.18
C VAL A 130 -1.17 11.40 -6.40
N LYS A 131 -0.58 11.45 -7.58
CA LYS A 131 -1.25 11.20 -8.86
C LYS A 131 -1.00 9.75 -9.26
N VAL A 132 -2.06 9.04 -9.57
CA VAL A 132 -2.04 7.62 -9.89
C VAL A 132 -2.42 7.43 -11.34
N TYR A 133 -1.64 6.66 -12.08
CA TYR A 133 -1.96 6.23 -13.44
C TYR A 133 -2.34 4.75 -13.46
N HIS A 134 -3.39 4.42 -14.21
CA HIS A 134 -3.74 3.04 -14.53
C HIS A 134 -4.38 2.97 -15.92
N ALA A 135 -3.79 2.20 -16.84
CA ALA A 135 -4.23 2.09 -18.23
C ALA A 135 -5.69 1.59 -18.34
N GLU A 136 -6.06 0.70 -17.43
CA GLU A 136 -7.42 0.23 -17.21
C GLU A 136 -7.99 0.76 -15.90
N SER A 137 -8.23 2.07 -15.76
CA SER A 137 -8.59 2.71 -14.47
C SER A 137 -9.71 2.08 -13.66
N GLY A 138 -10.65 1.35 -14.28
CA GLY A 138 -11.61 0.49 -13.56
C GLY A 138 -11.01 -0.67 -12.77
N ARG A 139 -9.68 -0.84 -12.77
CA ARG A 139 -8.90 -1.80 -12.00
C ARG A 139 -8.01 -1.13 -10.94
N LEU A 140 -8.18 0.17 -10.76
CA LEU A 140 -7.65 0.90 -9.62
C LEU A 140 -8.72 0.98 -8.54
N ILE A 141 -8.35 0.63 -7.32
CA ILE A 141 -9.21 0.68 -6.13
C ILE A 141 -8.50 1.50 -5.06
N TRP A 142 -9.23 2.26 -4.24
CA TRP A 142 -8.64 2.96 -3.11
C TRP A 142 -9.45 2.81 -1.83
N TYR A 143 -8.71 2.71 -0.74
CA TYR A 143 -9.20 2.55 0.62
C TYR A 143 -8.89 3.80 1.43
N LYS A 144 -9.80 4.13 2.33
CA LYS A 144 -9.60 5.15 3.36
C LYS A 144 -9.88 4.53 4.72
N ASN A 145 -8.94 4.61 5.66
CA ASN A 145 -9.06 3.96 6.98
C ASN A 145 -9.52 2.48 6.88
N SER A 146 -8.95 1.72 5.93
CA SER A 146 -9.32 0.32 5.65
C SER A 146 -10.73 0.07 5.10
N GLU A 147 -11.51 1.12 4.84
CA GLU A 147 -12.79 1.02 4.16
C GLU A 147 -12.64 1.27 2.65
N LEU A 148 -13.32 0.45 1.84
CA LEU A 148 -13.37 0.64 0.39
C LEU A 148 -14.21 1.90 0.09
N VAL A 149 -13.56 2.98 -0.34
CA VAL A 149 -14.25 4.25 -0.61
C VAL A 149 -14.33 4.59 -2.09
N GLY A 150 -13.60 3.88 -2.96
CA GLY A 150 -13.80 4.05 -4.39
C GLY A 150 -13.03 3.11 -5.30
N LYS A 151 -13.44 3.12 -6.56
CA LYS A 151 -12.89 2.35 -7.67
C LYS A 151 -12.93 3.23 -8.91
N GLY A 152 -11.91 3.16 -9.74
CA GLY A 152 -11.83 4.00 -10.94
C GLY A 152 -12.89 3.62 -11.97
N ASP A 153 -13.02 4.46 -13.02
CA ASP A 153 -13.96 4.24 -14.11
C ASP A 153 -13.23 4.35 -15.45
N LYS A 154 -13.15 3.21 -16.17
CA LYS A 154 -12.48 3.09 -17.48
C LYS A 154 -12.96 4.14 -18.50
N LYS A 155 -14.19 4.65 -18.36
CA LYS A 155 -14.78 5.62 -19.29
C LYS A 155 -14.45 7.07 -18.94
N LYS A 156 -13.90 7.36 -17.76
CA LYS A 156 -13.78 8.74 -17.25
C LYS A 156 -12.35 9.26 -17.18
N PHE A 157 -11.38 8.43 -16.81
CA PHE A 157 -10.00 8.88 -16.65
C PHE A 157 -9.03 7.71 -16.68
N LYS A 158 -7.76 7.96 -17.03
CA LYS A 158 -6.63 7.04 -16.78
C LYS A 158 -5.79 7.45 -15.57
N GLU A 159 -6.02 8.66 -15.08
CA GLU A 159 -5.28 9.26 -13.98
C GLU A 159 -6.24 9.84 -12.94
N ILE A 160 -5.87 9.71 -11.67
CA ILE A 160 -6.62 10.25 -10.54
C ILE A 160 -5.62 10.79 -9.52
N SER A 161 -5.96 11.90 -8.88
CA SER A 161 -5.09 12.53 -7.90
C SER A 161 -5.73 12.49 -6.52
N PHE A 162 -4.90 12.28 -5.49
CA PHE A 162 -5.30 12.32 -4.11
C PHE A 162 -4.33 13.20 -3.32
N LYS A 163 -4.87 14.11 -2.52
CA LYS A 163 -4.10 14.83 -1.52
C LYS A 163 -3.97 13.95 -0.28
N ILE A 164 -2.75 13.82 0.25
CA ILE A 164 -2.47 13.06 1.47
C ILE A 164 -2.77 13.94 2.67
N THR A 165 -3.67 13.50 3.56
CA THR A 165 -4.06 14.25 4.76
C THR A 165 -3.92 13.42 6.02
N PRO A 166 -3.94 14.03 7.22
CA PRO A 166 -3.97 13.28 8.48
C PRO A 166 -5.19 12.36 8.61
N ASN A 167 -6.26 12.63 7.85
CA ASN A 167 -7.48 11.83 7.84
C ASN A 167 -7.53 10.81 6.69
N GLY A 168 -6.42 10.64 5.97
CA GLY A 168 -6.28 9.73 4.82
C GLY A 168 -6.29 10.41 3.47
N LEU A 169 -6.54 9.63 2.41
CA LEU A 169 -6.53 10.11 1.03
C LEU A 169 -7.81 10.89 0.67
N GLU A 170 -7.65 12.11 0.17
CA GLU A 170 -8.74 12.94 -0.34
C GLU A 170 -8.59 13.10 -1.85
N GLN A 171 -9.55 12.60 -2.63
CA GLN A 171 -9.52 12.77 -4.09
C GLN A 171 -9.57 14.26 -4.45
N VAL A 172 -8.69 14.68 -5.36
CA VAL A 172 -8.66 16.03 -5.93
C VAL A 172 -8.88 15.95 -7.45
N GLN A 173 -9.45 17.02 -8.01
CA GLN A 173 -9.84 17.10 -9.41
C GLN A 173 -8.71 17.65 -10.28
#